data_AF-W7DRL6-F1
#
_entry.id   AF-W7DRL6-F1
#
_cell.length_a   1.000
_cell.length_b   1.000
_cell.length_c   1.000
_cell.angle_alpha   90.00
_cell.angle_beta   90.00
_cell.angle_gamma   90.00
#
_symmetry.space_group_name_H-M   'P 1'
#
loop_
_entity.id
_entity.type
_entity.pdbx_description
1 polymer ?
#
loop_
_entity_poly.entity_id
_entity_poly.type
_entity_poly.pdbx_seq_one_letter_code
_entity_poly.pdbx_strand_id
1 'polypeptide(L)'
;MEFKDVSPSSQSEEQLRFLVQEKIAEGETDIPSERALESALGISRTTLRRSLDVLEKEAVVQKRNRKGMRINAKQTINILKMNSMSSQLPGKQTISVVSNEVVNGDAEASSFFKARCDTTAFLN
;
A
#
# COMPACT_ATOMS: atom_id res chain seq x y z
N MET A 1 32.38 22.38 1.88
CA MET A 1 31.11 21.67 2.07
C MET A 1 30.46 21.64 0.70
N GLU A 2 30.67 20.57 -0.07
CA GLU A 2 30.07 20.45 -1.41
C GLU A 2 28.57 20.25 -1.24
N PHE A 3 27.78 21.24 -1.67
CA PHE A 3 26.35 21.03 -1.88
C PHE A 3 26.24 20.12 -3.09
N LYS A 4 25.98 18.84 -2.83
CA LYS A 4 25.66 17.88 -3.87
C LYS A 4 24.36 18.35 -4.49
N ASP A 5 24.43 18.98 -5.66
CA ASP A 5 23.24 19.44 -6.39
C ASP A 5 22.27 18.27 -6.49
N VAL A 6 21.15 18.39 -5.76
CA VAL A 6 20.11 17.36 -5.74
C VAL A 6 19.67 17.20 -7.18
N SER A 7 19.83 15.99 -7.73
CA SER A 7 19.52 15.76 -9.14
C SER A 7 18.08 16.22 -9.44
N PRO A 8 17.77 16.74 -10.63
CA PRO A 8 16.40 17.12 -10.99
C PRO A 8 15.39 16.00 -10.78
N SER A 9 15.84 14.74 -10.88
CA SER A 9 15.03 13.56 -10.57
C SER A 9 14.71 13.48 -9.08
N SER A 10 15.71 13.59 -8.21
CA SER A 10 15.52 13.56 -6.76
C SER A 10 14.63 14.71 -6.25
N GLN A 11 14.80 15.92 -6.81
CA GLN A 11 13.91 17.05 -6.48
C GLN A 11 12.46 16.77 -6.87
N SER A 12 12.24 16.22 -8.08
CA SER A 12 10.90 15.87 -8.54
C SER A 12 10.24 14.76 -7.70
N GLU A 13 11.03 13.81 -7.19
CA GLU A 13 10.55 12.75 -6.30
C GLU A 13 10.11 13.33 -4.95
N GLU A 14 10.91 14.23 -4.37
CA GLU A 14 10.55 14.91 -3.13
C GLU A 14 9.31 15.78 -3.27
N GLN A 15 9.19 16.55 -4.37
CA GLN A 15 8.00 17.35 -4.66
C GLN A 15 6.75 16.49 -4.80
N LEU A 16 6.84 15.35 -5.51
CA LEU A 16 5.73 14.40 -5.63
C LEU A 16 5.37 13.79 -4.27
N ARG A 17 6.36 13.43 -3.44
CA ARG A 17 6.09 12.89 -2.09
C ARG A 17 5.38 13.91 -1.22
N PHE A 18 5.79 15.17 -1.27
CA PHE A 18 5.12 16.24 -0.55
C PHE A 18 3.66 16.38 -0.98
N LEU A 19 3.40 16.42 -2.29
CA LEU A 19 2.04 16.48 -2.84
C LEU A 19 1.19 15.28 -2.40
N VAL A 20 1.77 14.07 -2.43
CA VAL A 20 1.05 12.86 -1.96
C VAL A 20 0.73 12.96 -0.47
N GLN A 21 1.65 13.45 0.36
CA GLN A 21 1.41 13.61 1.80
C GLN A 21 0.32 14.65 2.08
N GLU A 22 0.33 15.77 1.37
CA GLU A 22 -0.72 16.79 1.45
C GLU A 22 -2.09 16.21 1.09
N LYS A 23 -2.17 15.48 -0.03
CA LYS A 23 -3.41 14.82 -0.47
C LYS A 23 -3.91 13.79 0.55
N ILE A 24 -3.01 13.00 1.15
CA ILE A 24 -3.36 12.08 2.24
C ILE A 24 -3.95 12.83 3.43
N ALA A 25 -3.37 13.98 3.80
CA ALA A 25 -3.84 14.79 4.92
C ALA A 25 -5.23 15.38 4.67
N GLU A 26 -5.55 15.70 3.41
CA GLU A 26 -6.88 16.13 2.96
C GLU A 26 -7.89 14.96 2.85
N GLY A 27 -7.44 13.71 3.02
CA GLY A 27 -8.28 12.52 2.83
C GLY A 27 -8.55 12.18 1.37
N GLU A 28 -7.85 12.82 0.43
CA GLU A 28 -7.90 12.51 -0.99
C GLU A 28 -7.06 11.26 -1.30
N THR A 29 -7.61 10.38 -2.13
CA THR A 29 -6.89 9.17 -2.56
C THR A 29 -6.57 9.17 -4.03
N ASP A 30 -7.15 10.06 -4.82
CA ASP A 30 -6.87 10.15 -6.25
C ASP A 30 -5.78 11.20 -6.51
N ILE A 31 -4.84 10.86 -7.40
CA ILE A 31 -3.80 11.79 -7.85
C ILE A 31 -4.20 12.41 -9.20
N PRO A 32 -3.93 13.70 -9.42
CA PRO A 32 -4.11 14.34 -10.71
C PRO A 32 -3.40 13.61 -11.85
N SER A 33 -3.92 13.78 -13.08
CA SER A 33 -3.27 13.19 -14.26
C SER A 33 -1.83 13.67 -14.44
N GLU A 34 -1.00 12.87 -15.13
CA GLU A 34 0.39 13.21 -15.42
C GLU A 34 0.54 14.60 -16.07
N ARG A 35 -0.38 14.97 -16.98
CA ARG A 35 -0.39 16.30 -17.62
C ARG A 35 -0.70 17.43 -16.64
N ALA A 36 -1.60 17.19 -15.68
CA ALA A 36 -1.93 18.18 -14.66
C ALA A 36 -0.76 18.35 -13.69
N LEU A 37 -0.09 17.26 -13.31
CA LEU A 37 1.12 17.29 -12.47
C LEU A 37 2.29 17.98 -13.16
N GLU A 38 2.49 17.75 -14.47
CA GLU A 38 3.48 18.44 -15.29
C GLU A 38 3.28 19.96 -15.23
N SER A 39 2.04 20.42 -15.45
CA SER A 39 1.71 21.85 -15.41
C SER A 39 1.77 22.45 -14.01
N ALA A 40 1.39 21.70 -12.97
CA ALA A 40 1.35 22.19 -11.60
C ALA A 40 2.75 22.27 -10.97
N LEU A 41 3.62 21.30 -11.25
CA LEU A 41 4.95 21.20 -10.66
C LEU A 41 6.05 21.82 -11.54
N GLY A 42 5.76 22.09 -12.82
CA GLY A 42 6.74 22.66 -13.76
C GLY A 42 7.87 21.68 -14.13
N ILE A 43 7.61 20.38 -14.02
CA ILE A 43 8.59 19.30 -14.23
C ILE A 43 8.41 18.72 -15.63
N SER A 44 9.50 18.36 -16.30
CA SER A 44 9.41 17.68 -17.60
C SER A 44 8.71 16.31 -17.51
N ARG A 45 7.98 15.89 -18.55
CA ARG A 45 7.30 14.58 -18.57
C ARG A 45 8.22 13.40 -18.28
N THR A 46 9.43 13.40 -18.82
CA THR A 46 10.36 12.27 -18.67
C THR A 46 10.83 12.14 -17.23
N THR A 47 11.12 13.27 -16.58
CA THR A 47 11.46 13.32 -15.16
C THR A 47 10.27 12.91 -14.30
N LEU A 48 9.08 13.47 -14.56
CA LEU A 48 7.86 13.15 -13.83
C LEU A 48 7.52 11.65 -13.91
N ARG A 49 7.59 11.05 -15.11
CA ARG A 49 7.36 9.61 -15.30
C ARG A 49 8.32 8.76 -14.49
N ARG A 50 9.62 9.08 -14.53
CA ARG A 50 10.63 8.35 -13.77
C ARG A 50 10.32 8.37 -12.27
N SER A 51 9.94 9.53 -11.75
CA SER A 51 9.61 9.70 -10.34
C SER A 51 8.33 8.98 -9.96
N LEU A 52 7.30 9.02 -10.81
CA LEU A 52 6.08 8.24 -10.62
C LEU A 52 6.35 6.73 -10.65
N ASP A 53 7.23 6.25 -11.52
CA ASP A 53 7.61 4.84 -11.56
C ASP A 53 8.39 4.42 -10.29
N VAL A 54 9.19 5.31 -9.69
CA VAL A 54 9.81 5.07 -8.38
C VAL A 54 8.76 4.97 -7.27
N LEU A 55 7.84 5.95 -7.20
CA LEU A 55 6.77 5.94 -6.19
C LEU A 55 5.82 4.74 -6.35
N GLU A 56 5.59 4.26 -7.58
CA GLU A 56 4.80 3.06 -7.85
C GLU A 56 5.54 1.80 -7.38
N LYS A 57 6.85 1.69 -7.63
CA LYS A 57 7.68 0.57 -7.12
C LYS A 57 7.72 0.52 -5.60
N GLU A 58 7.67 1.66 -4.92
CA GLU A 58 7.60 1.74 -3.45
C GLU A 58 6.19 1.53 -2.88
N ALA A 59 5.21 1.27 -3.76
CA ALA A 59 3.80 1.12 -3.44
C ALA A 59 3.22 2.34 -2.71
N VAL A 60 3.72 3.55 -3.00
CA VAL A 60 3.15 4.82 -2.51
C VAL A 60 1.96 5.23 -3.37
N VAL A 61 2.04 4.95 -4.67
CA VAL A 61 0.97 5.20 -5.65
C VAL A 61 0.72 3.94 -6.48
N GLN A 62 -0.48 3.83 -7.04
CA GLN A 62 -0.89 2.70 -7.86
C GLN A 62 -1.62 3.20 -9.10
N LYS A 63 -1.17 2.78 -10.29
CA LYS A 63 -1.90 3.05 -11.55
C LYS A 63 -3.17 2.21 -11.60
N ARG A 64 -4.30 2.83 -11.97
CA ARG A 64 -5.58 2.16 -12.22
C ARG A 64 -5.92 2.29 -13.70
N ASN A 65 -6.14 1.14 -14.35
CA ASN A 65 -6.50 1.08 -15.77
C ASN A 65 -7.68 2.02 -16.07
N ARG A 66 -7.46 2.99 -16.98
CA ARG A 66 -8.44 3.99 -17.45
C ARG A 66 -9.05 4.89 -16.35
N LYS A 67 -8.51 4.88 -15.13
CA LYS A 67 -9.00 5.68 -13.99
C LYS A 67 -7.92 6.57 -13.36
N GLY A 68 -6.75 6.67 -13.99
CA GLY A 68 -5.64 7.48 -13.50
C GLY A 68 -4.81 6.76 -12.45
N MET A 69 -4.43 7.45 -11.39
CA MET A 69 -3.53 6.96 -10.36
C MET A 69 -4.11 7.23 -8.98
N ARG A 70 -3.88 6.31 -8.06
CA ARG A 70 -4.41 6.36 -6.69
C ARG A 70 -3.29 6.27 -5.67
N ILE A 71 -3.38 7.03 -4.61
CA ILE A 71 -2.50 6.94 -3.44
C ILE A 71 -2.78 5.65 -2.70
N ASN A 72 -1.73 4.97 -2.30
CA ASN A 72 -1.78 3.81 -1.44
C ASN A 72 -1.34 4.21 -0.03
N ALA A 73 -2.31 4.63 0.79
CA ALA A 73 -2.06 4.98 2.18
C ALA A 73 -1.64 3.73 2.97
N LYS A 74 -0.39 3.70 3.43
CA LYS A 74 0.12 2.61 4.28
C LYS A 74 -0.60 2.64 5.63
N GLN A 75 -1.05 1.47 6.07
CA GLN A 75 -1.67 1.31 7.38
C GLN A 75 -0.65 0.74 8.36
N THR A 76 -0.41 1.45 9.46
CA THR A 76 0.50 0.99 10.51
C THR A 76 -0.25 0.06 11.45
N ILE A 77 0.15 -1.21 11.45
CA ILE A 77 -0.46 -2.26 12.28
C ILE A 77 0.46 -2.56 13.46
N ASN A 78 -0.09 -2.75 14.66
CA ASN A 78 0.69 -3.17 15.81
C ASN A 78 0.75 -4.70 15.87
N ILE A 79 1.92 -5.26 15.56
CA ILE A 79 2.16 -6.71 15.52
C ILE A 79 2.33 -7.36 16.90
N LEU A 80 2.65 -6.58 17.94
CA LEU A 80 2.90 -7.10 19.29
C LEU A 80 1.63 -7.17 20.13
N LYS A 81 0.61 -6.38 19.77
CA LYS A 81 -0.69 -6.41 20.43
C LYS A 81 -1.54 -7.50 19.79
N MET A 82 -2.13 -8.36 20.63
CA MET A 82 -3.13 -9.34 20.20
C MET A 82 -4.48 -8.65 19.92
N ASN A 83 -4.50 -7.76 18.94
CA ASN A 83 -5.71 -7.10 18.48
C ASN A 83 -6.21 -7.79 17.21
N SER A 84 -7.53 -7.81 17.00
CA SER A 84 -8.11 -8.26 15.73
C SER A 84 -7.79 -7.26 14.62
N MET A 85 -7.56 -7.75 13.40
CA MET A 85 -7.39 -6.93 12.20
C MET A 85 -8.49 -5.87 12.07
N SER A 86 -9.74 -6.25 12.35
CA SER A 86 -10.86 -5.31 12.22
C SER A 86 -10.80 -4.13 13.17
N SER A 87 -10.16 -4.29 14.33
CA SER A 87 -9.97 -3.19 15.30
C SER A 87 -8.79 -2.27 14.93
N GLN A 88 -7.91 -2.71 14.03
CA GLN A 88 -6.70 -1.98 13.66
C GLN A 88 -6.84 -1.23 12.33
N LEU A 89 -7.65 -1.73 11.40
CA LEU A 89 -7.85 -1.09 10.11
C LEU A 89 -8.94 0.01 10.22
N PRO A 90 -8.70 1.23 9.70
CA PRO A 90 -9.70 2.29 9.70
C PRO A 90 -10.75 2.08 8.61
N GLY A 91 -11.94 2.67 8.81
CA GLY A 91 -12.99 2.75 7.79
C GLY A 91 -13.86 1.49 7.66
N LYS A 92 -14.72 1.51 6.62
CA LYS A 92 -15.64 0.39 6.34
C LYS A 92 -14.87 -0.76 5.69
N GLN A 93 -14.84 -1.89 6.37
CA GLN A 93 -14.15 -3.09 5.91
C GLN A 93 -15.14 -4.04 5.23
N THR A 94 -14.69 -4.76 4.21
CA THR A 94 -15.45 -5.82 3.56
C THR A 94 -14.60 -7.07 3.54
N ILE A 95 -15.15 -8.18 4.03
CA ILE A 95 -14.49 -9.49 4.04
C ILE A 95 -15.01 -10.28 2.84
N SER A 96 -14.10 -10.73 1.99
CA SER A 96 -14.38 -11.69 0.91
C SER A 96 -13.69 -13.00 1.23
N VAL A 97 -14.48 -14.06 1.45
CA VAL A 97 -13.95 -15.41 1.66
C VAL A 97 -13.48 -15.95 0.32
N VAL A 98 -12.20 -16.31 0.22
CA VAL A 98 -11.61 -16.86 -1.01
C VAL A 98 -11.88 -18.36 -1.10
N SER A 99 -11.71 -19.08 0.00
CA SER A 99 -11.96 -20.50 0.15
C SER A 99 -12.46 -20.79 1.56
N ASN A 100 -13.22 -21.87 1.75
CA ASN A 100 -13.53 -22.36 3.08
C ASN A 100 -13.72 -23.87 2.99
N GLU A 101 -12.84 -24.61 3.66
CA GLU A 101 -12.83 -26.07 3.64
C GLU A 101 -12.58 -26.62 5.04
N VAL A 102 -13.23 -27.74 5.35
CA VAL A 102 -12.97 -28.51 6.56
C VAL A 102 -12.02 -29.63 6.20
N VAL A 103 -10.82 -29.59 6.78
CA VAL A 103 -9.77 -30.56 6.49
C VAL A 103 -9.39 -31.30 7.77
N ASN A 104 -9.10 -32.58 7.65
CA ASN A 104 -8.58 -33.37 8.76
C ASN A 104 -7.19 -32.83 9.14
N GLY A 105 -6.96 -32.60 10.44
CA GLY A 105 -5.68 -32.08 10.91
C GLY A 105 -4.53 -33.03 10.58
N ASP A 106 -3.52 -32.54 9.88
CA ASP A 106 -2.25 -33.25 9.75
C ASP A 106 -1.54 -33.29 11.12
N ALA A 107 -0.60 -34.23 11.30
CA ALA A 107 0.14 -34.43 12.54
C ALA A 107 0.89 -33.16 13.00
N GLU A 108 1.42 -32.38 12.06
CA GLU A 108 2.13 -31.14 12.34
C GLU A 108 1.19 -30.05 12.88
N ALA A 109 0.05 -29.83 12.21
CA ALA A 109 -0.95 -28.86 12.64
C ALA A 109 -1.55 -29.26 14.01
N SER A 110 -1.86 -30.55 14.19
CA SER A 110 -2.40 -31.08 15.44
C SER A 110 -1.42 -30.88 16.61
N SER A 111 -0.12 -31.09 16.38
CA SER A 111 0.92 -30.82 17.37
C SER A 111 1.04 -29.33 17.71
N PHE A 112 1.05 -28.46 16.69
CA PHE A 112 1.14 -27.00 16.87
C PHE A 112 -0.01 -26.45 17.71
N PHE A 113 -1.25 -26.87 17.41
CA PHE A 113 -2.44 -26.45 18.14
C PHE A 113 -2.67 -27.25 19.44
N LYS A 114 -1.84 -28.25 19.74
CA LYS A 114 -2.03 -29.21 20.85
C LYS A 114 -3.41 -29.87 20.82
N ALA A 115 -3.91 -30.11 19.61
CA ALA A 115 -5.18 -30.78 19.35
C ALA A 115 -5.01 -32.31 19.29
N ARG A 116 -6.10 -33.07 19.39
CA ARG A 116 -6.05 -34.53 19.13
C ARG A 116 -5.81 -34.76 17.64
N CYS A 117 -5.06 -35.81 17.27
CA CYS A 117 -4.73 -36.09 15.86
C CYS A 117 -5.94 -36.30 14.93
N ASP A 118 -7.13 -36.57 15.48
CA ASP A 118 -8.37 -36.76 14.69
C ASP A 118 -9.25 -35.49 14.63
N THR A 119 -8.71 -34.32 14.98
CA THR A 119 -9.49 -33.08 15.04
C THR A 119 -9.62 -32.46 13.65
N THR A 120 -10.85 -32.17 13.23
CA THR A 120 -11.13 -31.40 12.00
C THR A 120 -10.79 -29.93 12.21
N ALA A 121 -10.03 -29.34 11.29
CA ALA A 121 -9.69 -27.93 11.28
C ALA A 121 -10.46 -27.17 10.20
N PHE A 122 -10.80 -25.91 10.48
CA PHE A 122 -11.37 -24.99 9.50
C PHE A 122 -10.24 -24.21 8.83
N LEU A 123 -10.14 -24.32 7.51
CA LEU A 123 -9.23 -23.51 6.69
C LEU A 123 -10.05 -22.44 5.97
N ASN A 124 -9.76 -21.17 6.23
CA ASN A 124 -10.31 -20.00 5.54
C ASN A 124 -9.27 -19.43 4.55
#